data_AF-A0A1J5PZI4-F1
#
_entry.id   AF-A0A1J5PZI4-F1
#
_cell.length_a   1.000
_cell.length_b   1.000
_cell.length_c   1.000
_cell.angle_alpha   90.00
_cell.angle_beta   90.00
_cell.angle_gamma   90.00
#
_symmetry.space_group_name_H-M   'P 1'
#
loop_
_entity.id
_entity.type
_entity.pdbx_description
1 polymer ?
#
loop_
_entity_poly.entity_id
_entity_poly.type
_entity_poly.pdbx_seq_one_letter_code
_entity_poly.pdbx_strand_id
1 'polypeptide(L)'
;MAKYNVLSLAKNHPPATDVLVVTSAQDRSGRVDSLKFIAAAHPPLRVTELSLLKGGHNTMVWRGIEPALFTWFGKILDADPKSFGAWSGGG
;
A
#
# COMPACT_ATOMS: atom_id res chain seq x y z
N MET A 1 19.71 -9.11 13.47
CA MET A 1 18.62 -8.13 13.66
C MET A 1 18.06 -7.73 12.29
N ALA A 2 16.76 -7.43 12.21
CA ALA A 2 15.84 -7.62 11.07
C ALA A 2 16.41 -7.46 9.64
N LYS A 3 16.46 -8.58 8.90
CA LYS A 3 16.89 -8.68 7.49
C LYS A 3 15.92 -7.95 6.51
N TYR A 4 14.74 -7.55 6.97
CA TYR A 4 13.69 -6.93 6.15
C TYR A 4 13.09 -5.73 6.88
N ASN A 5 13.52 -4.52 6.50
CA ASN A 5 12.98 -3.26 6.98
C ASN A 5 12.49 -2.44 5.79
N VAL A 6 11.17 -2.35 5.61
CA VAL A 6 10.54 -1.67 4.47
C VAL A 6 10.84 -0.17 4.45
N LEU A 7 11.02 0.47 5.61
CA LEU A 7 11.44 1.87 5.69
C LEU A 7 12.87 2.05 5.18
N SER A 8 13.78 1.15 5.56
CA SER A 8 15.16 1.18 5.06
C SER A 8 15.21 0.90 3.56
N LEU A 9 14.37 -0.01 3.06
CA LEU A 9 14.26 -0.32 1.65
C LEU A 9 13.77 0.89 0.86
N ALA A 10 12.68 1.52 1.29
CA ALA A 10 12.14 2.72 0.65
C ALA A 10 13.17 3.87 0.57
N LYS A 11 13.97 4.08 1.63
CA LYS A 11 14.98 5.14 1.69
C LYS A 11 16.20 4.88 0.78
N ASN A 12 16.67 3.64 0.73
CA ASN A 12 18.00 3.35 0.17
C ASN A 12 17.90 2.70 -1.21
N HIS A 13 16.88 1.87 -1.44
CA HIS A 13 16.69 1.07 -2.64
C HIS A 13 15.18 0.97 -2.95
N PRO A 14 14.51 2.09 -3.28
CA PRO A 14 13.07 2.11 -3.57
C PRO A 14 12.72 1.11 -4.69
N PRO A 15 11.87 0.10 -4.42
CA PRO A 15 11.45 -0.83 -5.45
C PRO A 15 10.46 -0.17 -6.42
N ALA A 16 10.49 -0.57 -7.69
CA ALA A 16 9.53 -0.14 -8.70
C ALA A 16 8.18 -0.85 -8.49
N THR A 17 7.42 -0.38 -7.51
CA THR A 17 6.12 -0.96 -7.14
C THR A 17 5.20 0.11 -6.53
N ASP A 18 3.92 -0.20 -6.44
CA ASP A 18 2.88 0.62 -5.85
C ASP A 18 2.48 0.05 -4.50
N VAL A 19 2.42 0.91 -3.48
CA VAL A 19 2.01 0.52 -2.12
C VAL A 19 0.85 1.38 -1.67
N LEU A 20 -0.24 0.74 -1.24
CA LEU A 20 -1.29 1.39 -0.47
C LEU A 20 -0.93 1.33 1.02
N VAL A 21 -0.80 2.49 1.65
CA VAL A 21 -0.61 2.61 3.10
C VAL A 21 -1.90 3.12 3.73
N VAL A 22 -2.46 2.32 4.62
CA VAL A 22 -3.68 2.70 5.35
C VAL A 22 -3.26 3.14 6.75
N THR A 23 -3.59 4.37 7.13
CA THR A 23 -3.29 4.92 8.46
C THR A 23 -4.57 5.26 9.19
N SER A 24 -4.55 5.27 10.53
CA SER A 24 -5.64 5.82 11.33
C SER A 24 -5.12 6.85 12.32
N ALA A 25 -5.87 7.92 12.58
CA ALA A 25 -5.50 8.91 13.58
C ALA A 25 -5.52 8.34 15.02
N GLN A 26 -6.28 7.25 15.26
CA GLN A 26 -6.39 6.62 16.58
C GLN A 26 -5.32 5.54 16.84
N ASP A 27 -4.67 5.02 15.80
CA ASP A 27 -3.58 4.07 15.94
C ASP A 27 -2.25 4.80 16.23
N ARG A 28 -1.95 4.97 17.52
CA ARG A 28 -0.72 5.67 17.95
C ARG A 28 0.55 4.85 17.70
N SER A 29 0.44 3.52 17.64
CA SER A 29 1.60 2.64 17.48
C SER A 29 2.06 2.54 16.02
N GLY A 30 1.13 2.34 15.09
CA GLY A 30 1.45 2.13 13.68
C GLY A 30 1.62 3.43 12.88
N ARG A 31 0.84 4.46 13.22
CA ARG A 31 0.78 5.71 12.43
C ARG A 31 2.13 6.39 12.26
N VAL A 32 2.94 6.46 13.31
CA VAL A 32 4.24 7.16 13.25
C VAL A 32 5.17 6.50 12.23
N ASP A 33 5.25 5.17 12.23
CA ASP A 33 6.15 4.47 11.31
C ASP A 33 5.59 4.42 9.88
N SER A 34 4.26 4.33 9.71
CA SER A 34 3.61 4.52 8.40
C SER A 34 3.92 5.89 7.80
N LEU A 35 3.83 6.97 8.60
CA LEU A 35 4.15 8.32 8.14
C LEU A 35 5.64 8.47 7.78
N LYS A 36 6.55 7.83 8.53
CA LYS A 36 7.97 7.79 8.16
C LYS A 36 8.20 7.06 6.83
N PHE A 37 7.47 5.98 6.57
CA PHE A 37 7.55 5.24 5.31
C PHE A 37 7.02 6.06 4.14
N ILE A 38 5.86 6.70 4.30
CA ILE A 38 5.28 7.60 3.28
C ILE A 38 6.26 8.73 2.95
N ALA A 39 6.85 9.37 3.97
CA ALA A 39 7.82 10.45 3.78
C ALA A 39 9.14 10.00 3.14
N ALA A 40 9.50 8.72 3.28
CA ALA A 40 10.69 8.14 2.68
C ALA A 40 10.48 7.67 1.22
N ALA A 41 9.23 7.58 0.76
CA ALA A 41 8.94 7.08 -0.57
C ALA A 41 9.34 8.09 -1.65
N HIS A 42 10.08 7.61 -2.64
CA HIS A 42 10.45 8.38 -3.81
C HIS A 42 10.56 7.45 -5.04
N PRO A 43 10.53 7.99 -6.27
CA PRO A 43 10.60 7.16 -7.47
C PRO A 43 11.79 6.19 -7.46
N PRO A 44 11.60 4.95 -7.95
CA PRO A 44 10.41 4.44 -8.64
C PRO A 44 9.30 3.88 -7.72
N LEU A 45 9.45 3.94 -6.39
CA LEU A 45 8.41 3.56 -5.44
C LEU A 45 7.29 4.61 -5.46
N ARG A 46 6.04 4.15 -5.58
CA ARG A 46 4.83 4.99 -5.50
C ARG A 46 4.01 4.59 -4.28
N VAL A 47 3.59 5.58 -3.50
CA VAL A 47 2.76 5.36 -2.31
C VAL A 47 1.44 6.10 -2.44
N THR A 48 0.34 5.38 -2.20
CA THR A 48 -0.99 5.96 -1.99
C THR A 48 -1.32 5.87 -0.51
N GLU A 49 -1.69 6.98 0.12
CA GLU A 49 -2.14 6.98 1.51
C GLU A 49 -3.68 6.97 1.58
N LEU A 50 -4.23 6.09 2.40
CA LEU A 50 -5.62 6.14 2.86
C LEU A 50 -5.64 6.42 4.37
N SER A 51 -5.85 7.68 4.74
CA SER A 51 -5.92 8.09 6.16
C SER A 51 -7.35 8.06 6.69
N LEU A 52 -7.57 7.32 7.76
CA LEU A 52 -8.85 7.17 8.46
C LEU A 52 -8.88 8.05 9.72
N LEU A 53 -10.03 8.71 9.97
CA LEU A 53 -10.23 9.49 11.20
C LEU A 53 -10.40 8.59 12.44
N LYS A 54 -11.02 7.42 12.26
CA LYS A 54 -11.28 6.43 13.31
C LYS A 54 -10.89 5.05 12.81
N GLY A 55 -10.41 4.21 13.70
CA GLY A 55 -9.94 2.87 13.37
C GLY A 55 -8.76 2.44 14.24
N GLY A 56 -8.61 1.13 14.43
CA GLY A 56 -7.48 0.54 15.12
C GLY A 56 -7.13 -0.80 14.48
N HIS A 57 -6.33 -1.59 15.19
CA HIS A 57 -5.94 -2.93 14.77
C HIS A 57 -7.11 -3.93 14.91
N ASN A 58 -8.14 -3.80 14.06
CA ASN A 58 -9.30 -4.69 14.09
C ASN A 58 -9.88 -4.96 12.69
N THR A 59 -10.63 -6.06 12.58
CA THR A 59 -11.22 -6.55 11.33
C THR A 59 -12.32 -5.64 10.76
N MET A 60 -12.97 -4.84 11.60
CA MET A 60 -14.00 -3.89 11.15
C MET A 60 -13.40 -2.76 10.31
N VAL A 61 -12.18 -2.32 10.62
CA VAL A 61 -11.45 -1.38 9.77
C VAL A 61 -11.18 -1.98 8.40
N TRP A 62 -10.70 -3.22 8.36
CA TRP A 62 -10.41 -3.93 7.10
C TRP A 62 -11.65 -4.08 6.21
N ARG A 63 -12.78 -4.50 6.80
CA ARG A 63 -14.06 -4.58 6.08
C ARG A 63 -14.53 -3.22 5.57
N GLY A 64 -14.29 -2.15 6.34
CA GLY A 64 -14.66 -0.78 5.93
C GLY A 64 -13.84 -0.25 4.75
N ILE A 65 -12.55 -0.62 4.66
CA ILE A 65 -11.67 -0.15 3.58
C ILE A 65 -11.68 -1.06 2.35
N GLU A 66 -12.22 -2.27 2.45
CA GLU A 66 -12.22 -3.28 1.39
C GLU A 66 -12.66 -2.74 0.01
N PRO A 67 -13.76 -1.96 -0.12
CA PRO A 67 -14.15 -1.41 -1.42
C PRO A 67 -13.11 -0.44 -2.02
N ALA A 68 -12.49 0.38 -1.17
CA ALA A 68 -11.47 1.34 -1.59
C ALA A 68 -10.16 0.63 -1.96
N LEU A 69 -9.80 -0.42 -1.22
CA LEU A 69 -8.65 -1.28 -1.51
C LEU A 69 -8.77 -1.92 -2.90
N PHE A 70 -9.91 -2.55 -3.20
CA PHE A 70 -10.11 -3.19 -4.50
C PHE A 70 -10.18 -2.17 -5.64
N THR A 71 -10.78 -1.00 -5.41
CA THR A 71 -10.77 0.10 -6.39
C THR A 71 -9.35 0.57 -6.69
N TRP A 72 -8.51 0.71 -5.66
CA TRP A 72 -7.10 1.08 -5.83
C TRP A 72 -6.34 0.00 -6.59
N PHE A 73 -6.51 -1.27 -6.20
CA PHE A 73 -5.80 -2.39 -6.80
C PHE A 73 -6.17 -2.59 -8.27
N GLY A 74 -7.47 -2.47 -8.63
CA GLY A 74 -7.93 -2.51 -10.01
C GLY A 74 -7.23 -1.47 -10.88
N LYS A 75 -7.10 -0.22 -10.40
CA LYS A 75 -6.37 0.84 -11.12
C LYS A 75 -4.90 0.51 -11.35
N ILE A 76 -4.24 -0.15 -10.39
CA ILE A 76 -2.84 -0.57 -10.56
C ILE A 76 -2.72 -1.65 -11.63
N LEU A 77 -3.61 -2.64 -11.62
CA LEU A 77 -3.63 -3.70 -12.64
C LEU A 77 -3.96 -3.15 -14.03
N ASP A 78 -4.92 -2.25 -14.15
CA ASP A 78 -5.27 -1.63 -15.43
C ASP A 78 -4.13 -0.74 -15.96
N ALA A 79 -3.38 -0.09 -15.07
CA ALA A 79 -2.25 0.77 -15.43
C ALA A 79 -0.97 -0.01 -15.78
N ASP A 80 -0.88 -1.30 -15.47
CA ASP A 80 0.20 -2.18 -15.91
C ASP A 80 -0.25 -2.98 -17.15
N PRO A 81 0.25 -2.66 -18.36
CA PRO A 81 -0.10 -3.37 -19.59
C PRO A 81 0.25 -4.87 -19.56
N LYS A 82 1.12 -5.30 -18.64
CA LYS A 82 1.50 -6.72 -18.47
C LYS A 82 0.52 -7.50 -17.59
N SER A 83 -0.34 -6.84 -16.81
CA SER A 83 -1.31 -7.49 -15.92
C SER A 83 -2.33 -8.37 -16.63
N PHE A 84 -2.64 -8.03 -17.90
CA PHE A 84 -3.63 -8.74 -18.71
C PHE A 84 -3.01 -9.59 -19.84
N GLY A 85 -1.68 -9.63 -19.93
CA GLY A 85 -0.96 -10.35 -20.98
C GLY A 85 -0.68 -11.80 -20.65
N ALA A 86 -1.71 -12.65 -20.40
CA ALA A 86 -1.61 -14.12 -20.47
C ALA A 86 -2.96 -14.86 -20.23
N TRP A 87 -4.12 -14.31 -20.61
CA TRP A 87 -5.33 -15.14 -20.70
C TRP A 87 -5.76 -15.33 -22.16
N SER A 88 -5.16 -16.35 -22.80
CA SER A 88 -5.76 -16.98 -23.98
C SER A 88 -6.83 -17.96 -23.49
N GLY A 89 -8.00 -17.43 -23.13
CA GLY A 89 -9.17 -18.26 -22.82
C GLY A 89 -9.49 -19.16 -24.01
N GLY A 90 -9.22 -20.47 -23.85
CA GLY A 90 -9.80 -21.50 -24.69
C GLY A 90 -11.22 -21.77 -24.23
N GLY A 91 -12.16 -21.75 -25.16
CA GLY A 91 -13.59 -22.02 -24.98
C GLY A 91 -14.41 -21.37 -26.07
#